data_AF-A0A7S3UH34-F1
#
_entry.id   AF-A0A7S3UH34-F1
#
_cell.length_a   1.000
_cell.length_b   1.000
_cell.length_c   1.000
_cell.angle_alpha   90.00
_cell.angle_beta   90.00
_cell.angle_gamma   90.00
#
_symmetry.space_group_name_H-M   'P 1'
#
loop_
_entity.id
_entity.type
_entity.pdbx_description
1 polymer ?
#
loop_
_entity_poly.entity_id
_entity_poly.type
_entity_poly.pdbx_seq_one_letter_code
_entity_poly.pdbx_strand_id
1 'polypeptide(L)'
;FLSPPESQPTLGRAASNRRLRGRSAKAREPSPKPEVEMKATWIALLLGVLLTSSSVTVLADDHDHDHDHGHDDDDHDHDHGDAHYEGWPDCLCVAGELDCEDNDTVNEALSVLRDGDCDDDCSSEACRDAFFVLDMYHAGCPAGELDATIGVAFHDHEHECQRCYQEPAFIEGAPDCDLTVCDDSERVQAAVTALNSMPCMEEASESAECRDYFRTVLTFHDFCRDVTERVILTNYHDLEEDYESVHCNLVDMEERETDCDSEINQEFVSED
;
A
#
# COMPACT_ATOMS: atom_id res chain seq x y z
N PHE A 1 15.24 36.23 -54.49
CA PHE A 1 14.26 37.15 -53.91
C PHE A 1 13.51 36.36 -52.83
N LEU A 2 13.69 36.52 -51.52
CA LEU A 2 14.31 37.53 -50.68
C LEU A 2 15.01 36.82 -49.50
N SER A 3 16.10 37.42 -49.02
CA SER A 3 16.95 37.00 -47.91
C SER A 3 16.25 37.07 -46.53
N PRO A 4 16.79 36.42 -45.47
CA PRO A 4 16.31 36.51 -44.10
C PRO A 4 16.89 37.74 -43.37
N PRO A 5 16.39 38.13 -42.19
CA PRO A 5 17.13 39.03 -41.30
C PRO A 5 17.86 38.27 -40.18
N GLU A 6 19.17 38.44 -40.17
CA GLU A 6 20.04 38.36 -38.98
C GLU A 6 19.71 39.50 -38.00
N SER A 7 19.86 39.26 -36.69
CA SER A 7 20.85 39.92 -35.81
C SER A 7 20.46 39.85 -34.33
N GLN A 8 21.33 39.22 -33.52
CA GLN A 8 21.52 39.52 -32.08
C GLN A 8 22.26 40.87 -31.92
N PRO A 9 22.81 41.32 -30.77
CA PRO A 9 22.70 40.92 -29.34
C PRO A 9 22.49 42.13 -28.39
N THR A 10 22.34 41.94 -27.06
CA THR A 10 22.97 42.82 -26.03
C THR A 10 22.81 42.30 -24.60
N LEU A 11 23.96 42.19 -23.90
CA LEU A 11 24.30 42.72 -22.56
C LEU A 11 23.24 42.61 -21.44
N GLY A 12 23.50 42.14 -20.21
CA GLY A 12 24.73 41.93 -19.47
C GLY A 12 24.48 42.24 -17.98
N ARG A 13 25.14 41.49 -17.09
CA ARG A 13 25.46 41.78 -15.67
C ARG A 13 24.31 42.20 -14.71
N ALA A 14 24.19 41.47 -13.60
CA ALA A 14 24.77 41.90 -12.32
C ALA A 14 24.59 40.83 -11.22
N ALA A 15 25.73 40.37 -10.69
CA ALA A 15 25.79 39.75 -9.38
C ALA A 15 25.46 40.79 -8.30
N SER A 16 24.62 40.43 -7.34
CA SER A 16 24.44 41.19 -6.11
C SER A 16 24.60 40.26 -4.90
N ASN A 17 25.84 40.18 -4.43
CA ASN A 17 26.18 39.77 -3.07
C ASN A 17 25.46 40.68 -2.07
N ARG A 18 24.57 40.13 -1.24
CA ARG A 18 24.07 40.82 -0.05
C ARG A 18 24.36 40.01 1.21
N ARG A 19 25.54 40.28 1.78
CA ARG A 19 25.83 40.07 3.21
C ARG A 19 24.86 40.90 4.04
N LEU A 20 24.06 40.24 4.89
CA LEU A 20 23.52 40.82 6.12
C LEU A 20 23.68 39.75 7.21
N ARG A 21 24.73 39.91 8.03
CA ARG A 21 24.64 40.49 9.38
C ARG A 21 24.02 39.51 10.37
N GLY A 22 24.91 38.82 11.07
CA GLY A 22 24.60 38.08 12.27
C GLY A 22 23.87 38.92 13.31
N ARG A 23 22.86 38.30 13.91
CA ARG A 23 22.37 38.64 15.23
C ARG A 23 22.61 37.43 16.11
N SER A 24 23.50 37.61 17.06
CA SER A 24 23.72 36.73 18.20
C SER A 24 22.39 36.53 18.92
N ALA A 25 21.79 35.35 18.77
CA ALA A 25 20.72 34.91 19.66
C ALA A 25 21.36 34.49 20.98
N LYS A 26 20.93 35.18 22.03
CA LYS A 26 21.34 34.99 23.41
C LYS A 26 20.85 33.62 23.87
N ALA A 27 21.78 32.74 24.26
CA ALA A 27 21.48 31.46 24.88
C ALA A 27 20.54 31.69 26.08
N ARG A 28 19.35 31.09 26.01
CA ARG A 28 18.40 31.05 27.12
C ARG A 28 18.72 29.76 27.88
N GLU A 29 19.12 29.92 29.14
CA GLU A 29 19.43 28.80 30.03
C GLU A 29 18.21 27.87 30.16
N PRO A 30 18.42 26.54 30.16
CA PRO A 30 17.33 25.58 30.36
C PRO A 30 16.79 25.70 31.79
N SER A 31 15.47 25.80 31.89
CA SER A 31 14.73 25.79 33.15
C SER A 31 14.86 24.39 33.79
N PRO A 32 15.12 24.28 35.12
CA PRO A 32 15.24 22.98 35.78
C PRO A 32 13.89 22.26 35.76
N LYS A 33 13.90 21.04 35.19
CA LYS A 33 12.74 20.13 35.22
C LYS A 33 12.43 19.75 36.68
N PRO A 34 11.15 19.77 37.11
CA PRO A 34 10.79 19.20 38.40
C PRO A 34 10.97 17.68 38.33
N GLU A 35 11.86 17.14 39.15
CA GLU A 35 11.95 15.71 39.44
C GLU A 35 10.62 15.27 40.07
N VAL A 36 9.82 14.53 39.30
CA VAL A 36 8.68 13.81 39.85
C VAL A 36 9.20 12.45 40.27
N GLU A 37 9.49 12.32 41.57
CA GLU A 37 9.69 11.03 42.23
C GLU A 37 8.43 10.16 42.04
N MET A 38 8.44 9.29 41.05
CA MET A 38 7.41 8.28 40.87
C MET A 38 7.76 7.07 41.76
N LYS A 39 7.17 7.07 42.95
CA LYS A 39 7.34 6.02 43.96
C LYS A 39 6.87 4.68 43.42
N ALA A 40 7.83 3.77 43.22
CA ALA A 40 7.61 2.36 43.04
C ALA A 40 6.86 1.77 44.25
N THR A 41 5.59 1.43 44.07
CA THR A 41 4.85 0.52 44.97
C THR A 41 3.60 0.05 44.28
N TRP A 42 3.52 -1.26 44.00
CA TRP A 42 2.36 -2.19 43.87
C TRP A 42 2.90 -3.40 43.06
N ILE A 43 3.67 -4.33 43.62
CA ILE A 43 3.26 -5.46 44.48
C ILE A 43 2.02 -6.21 43.95
N ALA A 44 2.33 -7.32 43.28
CA ALA A 44 1.72 -8.65 43.39
C ALA A 44 0.20 -8.78 43.22
N LEU A 45 -0.23 -9.14 42.00
CA LEU A 45 -1.43 -9.99 41.83
C LEU A 45 -1.61 -10.62 40.43
N LEU A 46 -0.60 -11.27 39.84
CA LEU A 46 -0.81 -12.12 38.64
C LEU A 46 0.05 -13.39 38.67
N LEU A 47 0.08 -14.07 39.81
CA LEU A 47 0.53 -15.46 39.95
C LEU A 47 -0.63 -16.25 40.55
N GLY A 48 -1.58 -16.67 39.72
CA GLY A 48 -2.76 -17.37 40.24
C GLY A 48 -3.91 -17.66 39.29
N VAL A 49 -3.65 -18.05 38.04
CA VAL A 49 -4.65 -18.80 37.25
C VAL A 49 -3.91 -19.87 36.44
N LEU A 50 -3.53 -20.93 37.14
CA LEU A 50 -3.15 -22.22 36.59
C LEU A 50 -4.35 -23.16 36.83
N LEU A 51 -4.75 -23.88 35.78
CA LEU A 51 -5.60 -25.08 35.78
C LEU A 51 -7.13 -24.90 35.73
N THR A 52 -7.67 -24.74 34.51
CA THR A 52 -8.85 -25.53 34.10
C THR A 52 -8.64 -26.07 32.69
N SER A 53 -8.11 -27.28 32.63
CA SER A 53 -8.16 -28.16 31.45
C SER A 53 -9.61 -28.59 31.22
N SER A 54 -10.26 -28.01 30.22
CA SER A 54 -11.53 -28.53 29.69
C SER A 54 -11.20 -29.39 28.47
N SER A 55 -11.34 -30.71 28.64
CA SER A 55 -11.29 -31.67 27.55
C SER A 55 -12.44 -31.38 26.58
N VAL A 56 -12.13 -30.96 25.35
CA VAL A 56 -13.09 -30.93 24.26
C VAL A 56 -13.21 -32.36 23.73
N THR A 57 -14.34 -33.02 24.01
CA THR A 57 -14.75 -34.21 23.27
C THR A 57 -15.24 -33.79 21.90
N VAL A 58 -14.43 -34.02 20.88
CA VAL A 58 -14.86 -33.97 19.48
C VAL A 58 -15.74 -35.20 19.25
N LEU A 59 -17.04 -34.97 19.08
CA LEU A 59 -17.95 -35.97 18.51
C LEU A 59 -17.69 -35.97 17.00
N ALA A 60 -17.09 -37.05 16.50
CA ALA A 60 -17.11 -37.37 15.08
C ALA A 60 -18.56 -37.70 14.71
N ASP A 61 -19.14 -36.89 13.84
CA ASP A 61 -20.38 -37.20 13.14
C ASP A 61 -19.97 -37.74 11.77
N ASP A 62 -20.00 -39.08 11.65
CA ASP A 62 -19.76 -39.80 10.40
C ASP A 62 -20.98 -39.61 9.49
N HIS A 63 -20.88 -38.70 8.52
CA HIS A 63 -21.81 -38.64 7.39
C HIS A 63 -21.11 -39.05 6.09
N ASP A 64 -21.16 -40.37 5.86
CA ASP A 64 -20.92 -41.00 4.57
C ASP A 64 -21.99 -40.55 3.56
N HIS A 65 -21.59 -39.68 2.63
CA HIS A 65 -22.32 -39.46 1.39
C HIS A 65 -21.43 -39.82 0.20
N ASP A 66 -21.49 -41.11 -0.13
CA ASP A 66 -21.09 -41.66 -1.43
C ASP A 66 -21.86 -40.96 -2.55
N HIS A 67 -21.18 -40.08 -3.28
CA HIS A 67 -21.60 -39.66 -4.62
C HIS A 67 -20.50 -40.00 -5.62
N ASP A 68 -20.63 -41.21 -6.14
CA ASP A 68 -19.95 -41.73 -7.32
C ASP A 68 -20.48 -41.00 -8.57
N HIS A 69 -19.69 -40.06 -9.08
CA HIS A 69 -19.85 -39.52 -10.42
C HIS A 69 -18.51 -39.54 -11.12
N GLY A 70 -18.28 -40.64 -11.85
CA GLY A 70 -17.25 -40.68 -12.87
C GLY A 70 -17.48 -39.58 -13.89
N HIS A 71 -16.45 -38.77 -14.08
CA HIS A 71 -16.28 -37.99 -15.29
C HIS A 71 -14.87 -38.20 -15.82
N ASP A 72 -14.90 -38.55 -17.09
CA ASP A 72 -13.82 -38.91 -18.00
C ASP A 72 -12.59 -38.01 -17.91
N ASP A 73 -11.45 -38.68 -18.08
CA ASP A 73 -10.13 -38.11 -18.28
C ASP A 73 -10.11 -37.23 -19.54
N ASP A 74 -10.30 -35.92 -19.39
CA ASP A 74 -9.84 -34.94 -20.37
C ASP A 74 -8.56 -34.29 -19.81
N ASP A 75 -7.44 -34.74 -20.38
CA ASP A 75 -6.12 -34.13 -20.30
C ASP A 75 -6.22 -32.64 -20.71
N HIS A 76 -6.53 -31.78 -19.75
CA HIS A 76 -6.25 -30.37 -19.85
C HIS A 76 -4.79 -30.19 -19.42
N ASP A 77 -3.91 -30.11 -20.42
CA ASP A 77 -2.62 -29.46 -20.29
C ASP A 77 -2.87 -28.06 -19.73
N HIS A 78 -2.84 -27.94 -18.40
CA HIS A 78 -2.73 -26.66 -17.71
C HIS A 78 -1.32 -26.17 -18.01
N ASP A 79 -1.21 -25.47 -19.14
CA ASP A 79 -0.12 -24.55 -19.36
C ASP A 79 -0.01 -23.72 -18.09
N HIS A 80 1.11 -23.88 -17.37
CA HIS A 80 1.46 -23.07 -16.22
C HIS A 80 1.91 -21.69 -16.72
N GLY A 81 1.08 -21.06 -17.55
CA GLY A 81 1.18 -19.66 -17.92
C GLY A 81 0.91 -18.88 -16.66
N ASP A 82 2.00 -18.44 -16.05
CA ASP A 82 2.13 -17.34 -15.10
C ASP A 82 0.96 -17.17 -14.14
N ALA A 83 1.21 -17.50 -12.88
CA ALA A 83 0.32 -17.29 -11.74
C ALA A 83 0.11 -15.78 -11.48
N HIS A 84 -0.41 -15.03 -12.44
CA HIS A 84 -0.92 -13.67 -12.29
C HIS A 84 -2.00 -13.66 -11.21
N TYR A 85 -2.27 -12.51 -10.58
CA TYR A 85 -3.37 -12.34 -9.64
C TYR A 85 -4.66 -12.92 -10.25
N GLU A 86 -5.05 -14.15 -9.89
CA GLU A 86 -6.23 -14.80 -10.45
C GLU A 86 -7.47 -14.04 -9.97
N GLY A 87 -7.85 -13.00 -10.72
CA GLY A 87 -9.13 -12.29 -10.54
C GLY A 87 -9.06 -10.78 -10.35
N TRP A 88 -7.89 -10.12 -10.42
CA TRP A 88 -7.84 -8.64 -10.42
C TRP A 88 -7.48 -8.13 -11.81
N PRO A 89 -8.22 -7.14 -12.36
CA PRO A 89 -7.85 -6.51 -13.61
C PRO A 89 -6.61 -5.64 -13.43
N ASP A 90 -5.93 -5.37 -14.53
CA ASP A 90 -4.87 -4.39 -14.62
C ASP A 90 -5.44 -2.98 -14.64
N CYS A 91 -4.97 -2.14 -13.70
CA CYS A 91 -5.44 -0.77 -13.62
C CYS A 91 -5.21 -0.02 -14.94
N LEU A 92 -4.07 -0.21 -15.59
CA LEU A 92 -3.73 0.41 -16.89
C LEU A 92 -4.74 0.10 -17.99
N CYS A 93 -5.42 -1.05 -17.93
CA CYS A 93 -6.40 -1.43 -18.95
C CYS A 93 -7.73 -0.69 -18.82
N VAL A 94 -8.09 -0.28 -17.60
CA VAL A 94 -9.34 0.43 -17.32
C VAL A 94 -9.12 1.93 -17.21
N ALA A 95 -8.06 2.35 -16.52
CA ALA A 95 -7.75 3.75 -16.23
C ALA A 95 -6.88 4.43 -17.32
N GLY A 96 -6.24 3.66 -18.20
CA GLY A 96 -5.42 4.19 -19.30
C GLY A 96 -3.96 4.48 -18.92
N GLU A 97 -3.31 5.37 -19.68
CA GLU A 97 -1.91 5.73 -19.45
C GLU A 97 -1.78 6.61 -18.20
N LEU A 98 -0.87 6.24 -17.29
CA LEU A 98 -0.60 6.99 -16.07
C LEU A 98 0.16 8.29 -16.35
N ASP A 99 -0.43 9.42 -16.00
CA ASP A 99 0.22 10.74 -16.00
C ASP A 99 0.11 11.39 -14.62
N CYS A 100 1.17 11.29 -13.81
CA CYS A 100 1.19 11.83 -12.44
C CYS A 100 1.04 13.35 -12.34
N GLU A 101 1.12 14.09 -13.46
CA GLU A 101 0.82 15.52 -13.47
C GLU A 101 -0.68 15.82 -13.69
N ASP A 102 -1.46 14.83 -14.15
CA ASP A 102 -2.88 14.96 -14.45
C ASP A 102 -3.78 14.84 -13.22
N ASN A 103 -3.79 15.91 -12.43
CA ASN A 103 -4.67 16.03 -11.28
C ASN A 103 -6.16 16.14 -11.66
N ASP A 104 -6.49 16.55 -12.89
CA ASP A 104 -7.88 16.73 -13.29
C ASP A 104 -8.59 15.36 -13.39
N THR A 105 -7.92 14.37 -13.99
CA THR A 105 -8.43 12.98 -14.09
C THR A 105 -8.69 12.37 -12.71
N VAL A 106 -7.76 12.49 -11.77
CA VAL A 106 -7.92 11.95 -10.41
C VAL A 106 -9.03 12.66 -9.63
N ASN A 107 -9.13 13.99 -9.77
CA ASN A 107 -10.18 14.75 -9.11
C ASN A 107 -11.57 14.46 -9.69
N GLU A 108 -11.68 14.17 -10.98
CA GLU A 108 -12.94 13.73 -11.60
C GLU A 108 -13.37 12.36 -11.06
N ALA A 109 -12.45 11.39 -11.02
CA ALA A 109 -12.71 10.07 -10.43
C ALA A 109 -13.15 10.19 -8.96
N LEU A 110 -12.46 11.01 -8.17
CA LEU A 110 -12.83 11.24 -6.78
C LEU A 110 -14.21 11.94 -6.63
N SER A 111 -14.61 12.78 -7.59
CA SER A 111 -15.97 13.33 -7.60
C SER A 111 -17.01 12.25 -7.84
N VAL A 112 -16.76 11.30 -8.75
CA VAL A 112 -17.65 10.16 -9.00
C VAL A 112 -17.80 9.31 -7.74
N LEU A 113 -16.70 9.01 -7.04
CA LEU A 113 -16.73 8.23 -5.81
C LEU A 113 -17.60 8.88 -4.72
N ARG A 114 -17.40 10.20 -4.51
CA ARG A 114 -18.15 10.97 -3.50
C ARG A 114 -19.62 11.18 -3.86
N ASP A 115 -19.91 11.48 -5.11
CA ASP A 115 -21.29 11.72 -5.56
C ASP A 115 -22.09 10.41 -5.64
N GLY A 116 -21.40 9.27 -5.77
CA GLY A 116 -21.94 7.92 -5.84
C GLY A 116 -22.16 7.23 -4.50
N ASP A 117 -21.68 7.79 -3.37
CA ASP A 117 -21.71 7.14 -2.03
C ASP A 117 -20.91 5.81 -2.04
N CYS A 118 -19.79 5.79 -2.78
CA CYS A 118 -19.02 4.58 -3.06
C CYS A 118 -18.19 4.09 -1.85
N ASP A 119 -18.12 4.87 -0.78
CA ASP A 119 -17.53 4.52 0.52
C ASP A 119 -18.40 3.57 1.35
N ASP A 120 -19.69 3.43 1.01
CA ASP A 120 -20.62 2.46 1.61
C ASP A 120 -20.96 1.29 0.65
N ASP A 121 -20.95 1.52 -0.66
CA ASP A 121 -21.25 0.50 -1.69
C ASP A 121 -20.53 0.79 -3.02
N CYS A 122 -19.46 0.05 -3.29
CA CYS A 122 -18.68 0.16 -4.51
C CYS A 122 -19.09 -0.84 -5.61
N SER A 123 -20.29 -1.45 -5.54
CA SER A 123 -20.74 -2.46 -6.49
C SER A 123 -21.14 -1.92 -7.87
N SER A 124 -21.27 -0.59 -8.01
CA SER A 124 -21.58 0.03 -9.29
C SER A 124 -20.34 0.12 -10.18
N GLU A 125 -20.52 -0.05 -11.49
CA GLU A 125 -19.47 0.12 -12.50
C GLU A 125 -18.83 1.52 -12.41
N ALA A 126 -19.62 2.57 -12.21
CA ALA A 126 -19.09 3.92 -12.03
C ALA A 126 -18.19 4.07 -10.80
N CYS A 127 -18.57 3.46 -9.66
CA CYS A 127 -17.73 3.47 -8.45
C CYS A 127 -16.43 2.69 -8.69
N ARG A 128 -16.55 1.48 -9.23
CA ARG A 128 -15.41 0.60 -9.51
C ARG A 128 -14.41 1.26 -10.45
N ASP A 129 -14.86 1.76 -11.59
CA ASP A 129 -13.96 2.33 -12.61
C ASP A 129 -13.30 3.62 -12.11
N ALA A 130 -14.04 4.46 -11.37
CA ALA A 130 -13.47 5.63 -10.71
C ALA A 130 -12.42 5.24 -9.65
N PHE A 131 -12.67 4.18 -8.89
CA PHE A 131 -11.69 3.69 -7.91
C PHE A 131 -10.46 3.09 -8.59
N PHE A 132 -10.59 2.40 -9.71
CA PHE A 132 -9.42 1.91 -10.47
C PHE A 132 -8.54 3.05 -10.97
N VAL A 133 -9.12 4.17 -11.40
CA VAL A 133 -8.34 5.39 -11.71
C VAL A 133 -7.62 5.88 -10.46
N LEU A 134 -8.31 5.97 -9.32
CA LEU A 134 -7.70 6.43 -8.08
C LEU A 134 -6.56 5.51 -7.59
N ASP A 135 -6.75 4.19 -7.64
CA ASP A 135 -5.76 3.16 -7.26
C ASP A 135 -4.54 3.19 -8.19
N MET A 136 -4.76 3.31 -9.51
CA MET A 136 -3.68 3.44 -10.50
C MET A 136 -2.74 4.60 -10.16
N TYR A 137 -3.33 5.77 -9.88
CA TYR A 137 -2.55 6.96 -9.55
C TYR A 137 -1.91 6.85 -8.18
N HIS A 138 -2.65 6.39 -7.17
CA HIS A 138 -2.13 6.24 -5.80
C HIS A 138 -0.91 5.32 -5.75
N ALA A 139 -1.01 4.13 -6.36
CA ALA A 139 0.09 3.17 -6.36
C ALA A 139 1.20 3.54 -7.36
N GLY A 140 0.82 4.03 -8.55
CA GLY A 140 1.74 4.23 -9.66
C GLY A 140 2.53 5.55 -9.62
N CYS A 141 2.06 6.56 -8.88
CA CYS A 141 2.74 7.84 -8.77
C CYS A 141 3.66 7.92 -7.55
N PRO A 142 4.85 8.53 -7.67
CA PRO A 142 5.71 8.77 -6.52
C PRO A 142 5.01 9.58 -5.42
N ALA A 143 5.29 9.22 -4.17
CA ALA A 143 4.90 9.97 -2.99
C ALA A 143 5.14 11.47 -3.16
N GLY A 144 4.09 12.28 -2.93
CA GLY A 144 4.14 13.75 -3.01
C GLY A 144 3.94 14.36 -4.40
N GLU A 145 3.81 13.56 -5.47
CA GLU A 145 3.34 14.06 -6.78
C GLU A 145 1.82 14.29 -6.79
N LEU A 146 1.08 13.49 -6.02
CA LEU A 146 -0.35 13.68 -5.79
C LEU A 146 -0.62 14.58 -4.59
N ASP A 147 -1.74 15.30 -4.64
CA ASP A 147 -2.24 16.02 -3.46
C ASP A 147 -2.53 15.04 -2.33
N ALA A 148 -2.06 15.32 -1.11
CA ALA A 148 -2.23 14.41 0.04
C ALA A 148 -3.71 14.05 0.33
N THR A 149 -4.66 14.90 -0.06
CA THR A 149 -6.08 14.58 0.10
C THR A 149 -6.57 13.45 -0.82
N ILE A 150 -5.85 13.17 -1.91
CA ILE A 150 -6.09 12.04 -2.81
C ILE A 150 -5.72 10.74 -2.11
N GLY A 151 -4.55 10.67 -1.45
CA GLY A 151 -4.12 9.48 -0.69
C GLY A 151 -5.09 9.14 0.44
N VAL A 152 -5.51 10.14 1.24
CA VAL A 152 -6.54 9.93 2.27
C VAL A 152 -7.85 9.44 1.65
N ALA A 153 -8.28 10.02 0.54
CA ALA A 153 -9.50 9.60 -0.13
C ALA A 153 -9.39 8.20 -0.73
N PHE A 154 -8.22 7.76 -1.18
CA PHE A 154 -8.00 6.38 -1.60
C PHE A 154 -8.26 5.42 -0.43
N HIS A 155 -7.65 5.68 0.73
CA HIS A 155 -7.84 4.86 1.93
C HIS A 155 -9.28 4.86 2.46
N ASP A 156 -10.02 5.95 2.27
CA ASP A 156 -11.46 6.00 2.62
C ASP A 156 -12.32 5.00 1.81
N HIS A 157 -11.90 4.61 0.59
CA HIS A 157 -12.70 3.77 -0.31
C HIS A 157 -12.14 2.35 -0.48
N GLU A 158 -10.86 2.11 -0.20
CA GLU A 158 -10.20 0.82 -0.46
C GLU A 158 -10.75 -0.37 0.36
N HIS A 159 -11.54 -0.09 1.40
CA HIS A 159 -12.21 -1.14 2.17
C HIS A 159 -13.40 -1.75 1.43
N GLU A 160 -14.15 -0.92 0.70
CA GLU A 160 -15.38 -1.31 0.00
C GLU A 160 -15.15 -1.54 -1.50
N CYS A 161 -14.22 -0.81 -2.10
CA CYS A 161 -13.88 -0.94 -3.51
C CYS A 161 -12.86 -2.06 -3.74
N GLN A 162 -13.17 -2.93 -4.69
CA GLN A 162 -12.18 -3.87 -5.20
C GLN A 162 -11.03 -3.09 -5.86
N ARG A 163 -9.79 -3.47 -5.54
CA ARG A 163 -8.58 -2.93 -6.15
C ARG A 163 -8.32 -3.53 -7.53
N CYS A 164 -7.52 -2.83 -8.32
CA CYS A 164 -6.91 -3.38 -9.53
C CYS A 164 -5.42 -3.56 -9.30
N TYR A 165 -4.75 -4.32 -10.17
CA TYR A 165 -3.32 -4.51 -10.06
C TYR A 165 -2.56 -3.34 -10.73
N GLN A 166 -1.68 -2.72 -9.94
CA GLN A 166 -0.70 -1.73 -10.38
C GLN A 166 0.58 -1.93 -9.57
N GLU A 167 1.73 -1.94 -10.26
CA GLU A 167 3.03 -1.97 -9.58
C GLU A 167 3.28 -0.63 -8.87
N PRO A 168 3.76 -0.65 -7.61
CA PRO A 168 4.13 0.56 -6.89
C PRO A 168 5.20 1.38 -7.62
N ALA A 169 5.12 2.71 -7.51
CA ALA A 169 6.11 3.61 -8.07
C ALA A 169 7.52 3.37 -7.51
N PHE A 170 8.53 3.47 -8.37
CA PHE A 170 9.92 3.47 -7.92
C PHE A 170 10.23 4.73 -7.09
N ILE A 171 10.82 4.54 -5.92
CA ILE A 171 11.17 5.61 -4.97
C ILE A 171 12.68 5.90 -5.06
N GLU A 172 13.03 7.09 -5.57
CA GLU A 172 14.43 7.50 -5.69
C GLU A 172 15.11 7.56 -4.31
N GLY A 173 16.18 6.77 -4.15
CA GLY A 173 16.98 6.74 -2.93
C GLY A 173 16.45 5.82 -1.83
N ALA A 174 15.29 5.19 -2.01
CA ALA A 174 14.86 4.09 -1.17
C ALA A 174 15.76 2.85 -1.41
N PRO A 175 16.00 2.02 -0.38
CA PRO A 175 16.71 0.77 -0.56
C PRO A 175 15.86 -0.23 -1.35
N ASP A 176 16.50 -1.23 -1.92
CA ASP A 176 15.80 -2.40 -2.46
C ASP A 176 15.16 -3.19 -1.31
N CYS A 177 13.97 -3.71 -1.54
CA CYS A 177 13.29 -4.59 -0.59
C CYS A 177 13.98 -5.95 -0.52
N ASP A 178 14.00 -6.53 0.68
CA ASP A 178 14.37 -7.94 0.84
C ASP A 178 13.30 -8.82 0.20
N LEU A 179 13.71 -9.86 -0.53
CA LEU A 179 12.79 -10.86 -1.05
C LEU A 179 12.10 -11.59 0.11
N THR A 180 10.78 -11.72 0.02
CA THR A 180 9.95 -12.45 0.97
C THR A 180 9.77 -13.91 0.54
N VAL A 181 9.34 -14.77 1.47
CA VAL A 181 8.97 -16.16 1.19
C VAL A 181 7.48 -16.32 1.46
N CYS A 182 6.71 -16.61 0.40
CA CYS A 182 5.24 -16.54 0.48
C CYS A 182 4.55 -17.63 1.30
N ASP A 183 5.28 -18.68 1.70
CA ASP A 183 4.77 -19.71 2.60
C ASP A 183 5.09 -19.46 4.09
N ASP A 184 5.76 -18.35 4.43
CA ASP A 184 6.14 -17.98 5.80
C ASP A 184 5.11 -17.04 6.46
N SER A 185 3.85 -17.47 6.52
CA SER A 185 2.77 -16.68 7.14
C SER A 185 3.01 -16.44 8.65
N GLU A 186 3.71 -17.34 9.34
CA GLU A 186 4.05 -17.16 10.76
C GLU A 186 4.94 -15.94 10.98
N ARG A 187 5.95 -15.72 10.13
CA ARG A 187 6.82 -14.54 10.20
C ARG A 187 6.04 -13.25 9.97
N VAL A 188 5.15 -13.23 8.99
CA VAL A 188 4.36 -12.02 8.66
C VAL A 188 3.37 -11.73 9.77
N GLN A 189 2.68 -12.75 10.29
CA GLN A 189 1.77 -12.58 11.42
C GLN A 189 2.49 -12.09 12.68
N ALA A 190 3.74 -12.51 12.91
CA ALA A 190 4.58 -11.97 13.98
C ALA A 190 4.93 -10.49 13.74
N ALA A 191 5.26 -10.09 12.52
CA ALA A 191 5.53 -8.71 12.16
C ALA A 191 4.29 -7.82 12.34
N VAL A 192 3.11 -8.25 11.87
CA VAL A 192 1.83 -7.56 12.09
C VAL A 192 1.54 -7.40 13.58
N THR A 193 1.77 -8.44 14.39
CA THR A 193 1.60 -8.39 15.84
C THR A 193 2.54 -7.36 16.49
N ALA A 194 3.78 -7.29 16.02
CA ALA A 194 4.77 -6.35 16.53
C ALA A 194 4.43 -4.90 16.16
N LEU A 195 3.98 -4.65 14.93
CA LEU A 195 3.54 -3.32 14.47
C LEU A 195 2.35 -2.80 15.28
N ASN A 196 1.40 -3.68 15.60
CA ASN A 196 0.24 -3.40 16.45
C ASN A 196 0.56 -3.34 17.96
N SER A 197 1.84 -3.31 18.32
CA SER A 197 2.28 -3.25 19.70
C SER A 197 3.11 -2.00 19.95
N MET A 198 3.17 -1.61 21.22
CA MET A 198 4.12 -0.60 21.66
C MET A 198 5.55 -1.15 21.55
N PRO A 199 6.52 -0.41 20.96
CA PRO A 199 6.44 1.01 20.63
C PRO A 199 6.03 1.36 19.19
N CYS A 200 5.79 0.40 18.29
CA CYS A 200 5.58 0.67 16.86
C CYS A 200 4.34 1.52 16.53
N MET A 201 3.34 1.55 17.42
CA MET A 201 2.19 2.44 17.29
C MET A 201 2.48 3.91 17.70
N GLU A 202 3.52 4.16 18.51
CA GLU A 202 3.84 5.52 19.01
C GLU A 202 5.15 6.08 18.42
N GLU A 203 6.07 5.20 18.01
CA GLU A 203 7.43 5.51 17.56
C GLU A 203 7.67 4.88 16.17
N ALA A 204 6.66 4.95 15.31
CA ALA A 204 6.50 4.26 14.02
C ALA A 204 7.79 4.11 13.17
N SER A 205 7.96 4.94 12.15
CA SER A 205 9.10 4.90 11.23
C SER A 205 10.44 5.31 11.88
N GLU A 206 10.43 5.81 13.12
CA GLU A 206 11.62 6.20 13.88
C GLU A 206 12.41 4.98 14.40
N SER A 207 11.72 3.90 14.78
CA SER A 207 12.34 2.67 15.26
C SER A 207 12.83 1.79 14.12
N ALA A 208 14.13 1.43 14.13
CA ALA A 208 14.69 0.49 13.15
C ALA A 208 13.96 -0.86 13.12
N GLU A 209 13.58 -1.35 14.29
CA GLU A 209 12.87 -2.62 14.42
C GLU A 209 11.47 -2.54 13.79
N CYS A 210 10.74 -1.44 14.00
CA CYS A 210 9.42 -1.24 13.43
C CYS A 210 9.48 -1.08 11.90
N ARG A 211 10.49 -0.38 11.38
CA ARG A 211 10.75 -0.32 9.92
C ARG A 211 10.96 -1.70 9.31
N ASP A 212 11.71 -2.57 9.98
CA ASP A 212 11.99 -3.92 9.48
C ASP A 212 10.74 -4.81 9.52
N TYR A 213 9.89 -4.67 10.54
CA TYR A 213 8.59 -5.34 10.57
C TYR A 213 7.66 -4.84 9.46
N PHE A 214 7.57 -3.52 9.26
CA PHE A 214 6.76 -2.94 8.21
C PHE A 214 7.20 -3.42 6.82
N ARG A 215 8.50 -3.40 6.52
CA ARG A 215 9.02 -3.95 5.25
C ARG A 215 8.76 -5.45 5.07
N THR A 216 8.74 -6.21 6.16
CA THR A 216 8.35 -7.63 6.10
C THR A 216 6.88 -7.77 5.69
N VAL A 217 5.99 -6.91 6.19
CA VAL A 217 4.58 -6.90 5.81
C VAL A 217 4.39 -6.39 4.38
N LEU A 218 5.00 -5.25 4.03
CA LEU A 218 4.98 -4.65 2.68
C LEU A 218 5.41 -5.66 1.61
N THR A 219 6.59 -6.26 1.77
CA THR A 219 7.11 -7.20 0.78
C THR A 219 6.24 -8.44 0.66
N PHE A 220 5.70 -8.95 1.77
CA PHE A 220 4.74 -10.04 1.71
C PHE A 220 3.44 -9.64 1.01
N HIS A 221 2.90 -8.46 1.33
CA HIS A 221 1.71 -7.91 0.68
C HIS A 221 1.88 -7.80 -0.85
N ASP A 222 3.02 -7.24 -1.29
CA ASP A 222 3.23 -6.95 -2.71
C ASP A 222 3.74 -8.14 -3.54
N PHE A 223 4.56 -9.02 -2.96
CA PHE A 223 5.09 -10.21 -3.68
C PHE A 223 4.16 -11.43 -3.56
N CYS A 224 3.41 -11.58 -2.47
CA CYS A 224 2.66 -12.80 -2.19
C CYS A 224 1.19 -12.63 -2.54
N ARG A 225 0.88 -13.08 -3.76
CA ARG A 225 -0.39 -12.90 -4.48
C ARG A 225 -1.61 -13.54 -3.80
N ASP A 226 -1.42 -14.48 -2.86
CA ASP A 226 -2.50 -15.25 -2.21
C ASP A 226 -2.63 -14.95 -0.71
N VAL A 227 -2.57 -13.67 -0.36
CA VAL A 227 -2.88 -13.21 1.01
C VAL A 227 -4.37 -13.28 1.28
N THR A 228 -4.86 -14.50 1.51
CA THR A 228 -6.24 -14.76 1.98
C THR A 228 -6.51 -14.22 3.38
N GLU A 229 -5.47 -13.85 4.13
CA GLU A 229 -5.61 -13.23 5.45
C GLU A 229 -5.89 -11.74 5.32
N ARG A 230 -7.18 -11.40 5.21
CA ARG A 230 -7.71 -10.02 5.31
C ARG A 230 -7.06 -9.19 6.42
N VAL A 231 -6.65 -9.83 7.52
CA VAL A 231 -5.95 -9.18 8.64
C VAL A 231 -4.62 -8.57 8.21
N ILE A 232 -3.83 -9.25 7.36
CA ILE A 232 -2.54 -8.73 6.88
C ILE A 232 -2.78 -7.51 5.97
N LEU A 233 -3.75 -7.62 5.06
CA LEU A 233 -4.11 -6.55 4.11
C LEU A 233 -4.60 -5.28 4.83
N THR A 234 -5.57 -5.40 5.74
CA THR A 234 -6.10 -4.24 6.46
C THR A 234 -5.05 -3.59 7.36
N ASN A 235 -4.23 -4.38 8.06
CA ASN A 235 -3.19 -3.81 8.93
C ASN A 235 -2.07 -3.11 8.15
N TYR A 236 -1.78 -3.54 6.92
CA TYR A 236 -0.80 -2.87 6.08
C TYR A 236 -1.28 -1.47 5.70
N HIS A 237 -2.48 -1.36 5.10
CA HIS A 237 -3.00 -0.08 4.63
C HIS A 237 -3.22 0.93 5.78
N ASP A 238 -3.68 0.47 6.96
CA ASP A 238 -3.83 1.33 8.15
C ASP A 238 -2.50 1.96 8.63
N LEU A 239 -1.36 1.33 8.28
CA LEU A 239 -0.02 1.75 8.71
C LEU A 239 0.78 2.44 7.60
N GLU A 240 0.32 2.37 6.35
CA GLU A 240 1.10 2.80 5.18
C GLU A 240 1.49 4.28 5.27
N GLU A 241 0.57 5.16 5.67
CA GLU A 241 0.82 6.60 5.82
C GLU A 241 1.95 6.90 6.83
N ASP A 242 1.94 6.23 7.99
CA ASP A 242 2.93 6.45 9.06
C ASP A 242 4.34 5.92 8.69
N TYR A 243 4.39 4.99 7.74
CA TYR A 243 5.60 4.28 7.31
C TYR A 243 6.03 4.57 5.86
N GLU A 244 5.36 5.48 5.16
CA GLU A 244 5.65 5.85 3.76
C GLU A 244 7.14 6.21 3.56
N SER A 245 7.72 6.94 4.52
CA SER A 245 9.14 7.36 4.48
C SER A 245 10.15 6.21 4.56
N VAL A 246 9.70 4.99 4.85
CA VAL A 246 10.54 3.81 5.03
C VAL A 246 10.24 2.71 4.03
N HIS A 247 9.39 2.97 3.04
CA HIS A 247 9.22 2.10 1.87
C HIS A 247 10.57 1.74 1.22
N CYS A 248 10.55 0.62 0.52
CA CYS A 248 11.66 0.10 -0.25
C CYS A 248 11.19 -0.19 -1.68
N ASN A 249 12.13 -0.29 -2.62
CA ASN A 249 11.82 -0.62 -4.00
C ASN A 249 11.68 -2.13 -4.16
N LEU A 250 10.54 -2.59 -4.67
CA LEU A 250 10.35 -3.97 -5.08
C LEU A 250 11.25 -4.23 -6.30
N VAL A 251 12.38 -4.90 -6.08
CA VAL A 251 13.29 -5.32 -7.15
C VAL A 251 13.09 -6.80 -7.44
N ASP A 252 13.49 -7.22 -8.65
CA ASP A 252 13.33 -8.60 -9.12
C ASP A 252 11.87 -9.09 -9.20
N MET A 253 10.92 -8.15 -9.27
CA MET A 253 9.58 -8.43 -9.80
C MET A 253 9.75 -8.84 -11.26
N GLU A 254 9.20 -9.99 -11.65
CA GLU A 254 9.16 -10.37 -13.06
C GLU A 254 8.40 -9.30 -13.82
N GLU A 255 9.04 -8.71 -14.86
CA GLU A 255 8.43 -7.66 -15.68
C GLU A 255 7.08 -8.17 -16.17
N ARG A 256 6.01 -7.59 -15.63
CA ARG A 256 4.67 -7.99 -15.98
C ARG A 256 4.25 -7.24 -17.23
N GLU A 257 4.02 -7.96 -18.31
CA GLU A 257 3.40 -7.39 -19.49
C GLU A 257 1.91 -7.15 -19.20
N THR A 258 1.44 -5.93 -19.41
CA THR A 258 0.01 -5.60 -19.31
C THR A 258 -0.73 -6.21 -20.50
N ASP A 259 -1.66 -7.13 -20.23
CA ASP A 259 -2.48 -7.79 -21.25
C ASP A 259 -3.95 -7.41 -21.12
N CYS A 260 -4.33 -6.28 -21.73
CA CYS A 260 -5.72 -5.81 -21.74
C CYS A 260 -6.67 -6.69 -22.56
N ASP A 261 -6.14 -7.64 -23.34
CA ASP A 261 -6.93 -8.63 -24.06
C ASP A 261 -7.16 -9.91 -23.22
N SER A 262 -6.68 -9.98 -21.97
CA SER A 262 -6.96 -11.13 -21.09
C SER A 262 -8.45 -11.21 -20.73
N GLU A 263 -8.95 -12.42 -20.47
CA GLU A 263 -10.36 -12.63 -20.10
C GLU A 263 -10.76 -11.85 -18.84
N ILE A 264 -9.83 -11.72 -17.88
CA ILE A 264 -10.04 -10.91 -16.67
C ILE A 264 -10.23 -9.46 -17.07
N ASN A 265 -9.31 -8.86 -17.84
CA ASN A 265 -9.41 -7.45 -18.20
C ASN A 265 -10.63 -7.16 -19.09
N GLN A 266 -11.02 -8.06 -19.99
CA GLN A 266 -12.21 -7.90 -20.82
C GLN A 266 -13.52 -7.81 -20.04
N GLU A 267 -13.61 -8.36 -18.83
CA GLU A 267 -14.80 -8.20 -17.96
C GLU A 267 -14.95 -6.75 -17.45
N PHE A 268 -13.85 -6.00 -17.38
CA PHE A 268 -13.80 -4.66 -16.79
C PHE A 268 -13.62 -3.53 -17.81
N VAL A 269 -13.33 -3.84 -19.07
CA VAL A 269 -13.31 -2.83 -20.14
C VAL A 269 -14.75 -2.63 -20.65
N SER A 270 -15.27 -1.41 -20.51
CA SER A 270 -16.63 -1.08 -20.94
C SER A 270 -16.80 -1.29 -22.45
N GLU A 271 -17.80 -2.07 -22.87
CA GLU A 271 -18.23 -2.16 -24.27
C GLU A 271 -18.92 -0.84 -24.68
N ASP A 272 -18.15 0.15 -25.13
CA ASP A 272 -18.66 1.43 -25.68
C ASP A 272 -19.58 1.27 -26.91
#